data_AF-A0A1W2LJ60-F1
#
_entry.id   AF-A0A1W2LJ60-F1
#
_cell.length_a   1.000
_cell.length_b   1.000
_cell.length_c   1.000
_cell.angle_alpha   90.00
_cell.angle_beta   90.00
_cell.angle_gamma   90.00
#
_symmetry.space_group_name_H-M   'P 1'
#
loop_
_entity.id
_entity.type
_entity.pdbx_description
1 polymer ?
#
loop_
_entity_poly.entity_id
_entity_poly.type
_entity_poly.pdbx_seq_one_letter_code
_entity_poly.pdbx_strand_id
1 'polypeptide(L)'
;MAETIDTIDAEENSAPEVEGAAEETARKGGVDDDVLVKEGDIAGDYLERLLDLLDYDGDIDLDVEAGRAIVSIDGGEDLEKLVGPRGTVLEALQELTRLAVQQETGSRSRLMLDIAGWRADRREELRELGRSTAETVVSSGERVRLQPMSPFERKVVHDAVAAVDGVKSESEGEDPKRRVVIFPA
;
A
#
# COMPACT_ATOMS: atom_id res chain seq x y z
N MET A 1 1.50 -64.89 -57.85
CA MET A 1 2.98 -64.89 -57.74
C MET A 1 3.34 -63.69 -56.87
N ALA A 2 4.14 -63.95 -55.82
CA ALA A 2 4.96 -63.05 -54.99
C ALA A 2 4.60 -61.54 -54.94
N GLU A 3 4.12 -61.03 -53.81
CA GLU A 3 4.90 -60.34 -52.73
C GLU A 3 5.49 -58.99 -53.14
N THR A 4 5.08 -57.91 -52.45
CA THR A 4 5.97 -56.85 -51.90
C THR A 4 5.19 -56.07 -50.81
N ILE A 5 5.87 -55.80 -49.70
CA ILE A 5 5.46 -55.13 -48.46
C ILE A 5 5.71 -53.61 -48.56
N ASP A 6 4.86 -52.79 -47.92
CA ASP A 6 5.18 -51.51 -47.23
C ASP A 6 3.84 -50.80 -46.93
N THR A 7 3.62 -49.99 -45.90
CA THR A 7 4.23 -49.74 -44.59
C THR A 7 3.17 -48.91 -43.83
N ILE A 8 3.24 -48.96 -42.50
CA ILE A 8 2.38 -48.30 -41.53
C ILE A 8 2.62 -46.79 -41.59
N ASP A 9 1.55 -45.97 -41.62
CA ASP A 9 1.65 -44.57 -41.19
C ASP A 9 0.54 -44.24 -40.20
N ALA A 10 0.98 -43.81 -39.02
CA ALA A 10 0.18 -43.31 -37.92
C ALA A 10 -0.12 -41.83 -38.15
N GLU A 11 -1.40 -41.43 -38.04
CA GLU A 11 -1.75 -40.01 -37.97
C GLU A 11 -1.37 -39.47 -36.59
N GLU A 12 -0.30 -38.68 -36.60
CA GLU A 12 0.22 -37.89 -35.50
C GLU A 12 -0.72 -36.70 -35.24
N ASN A 13 -1.42 -36.74 -34.11
CA ASN A 13 -2.18 -35.62 -33.58
C ASN A 13 -1.20 -34.62 -32.96
N SER A 14 -0.76 -33.63 -33.75
CA SER A 14 0.12 -32.54 -33.28
C SER A 14 -0.66 -31.56 -32.40
N ALA A 15 -0.36 -31.55 -31.11
CA ALA A 15 -0.76 -30.52 -30.16
C ALA A 15 -0.06 -29.18 -30.50
N PRO A 16 -0.73 -28.02 -30.36
CA PRO A 16 -0.08 -26.73 -30.59
C PRO A 16 0.84 -26.36 -29.42
N GLU A 17 1.96 -25.74 -29.78
CA GLU A 17 3.09 -25.31 -28.95
C GLU A 17 2.67 -24.31 -27.85
N VAL A 18 3.15 -24.55 -26.62
CA VAL A 18 2.89 -23.74 -25.40
C VAL A 18 4.07 -22.81 -25.04
N GLU A 19 4.95 -22.47 -25.99
CA GLU A 19 6.16 -21.68 -25.70
C GLU A 19 5.93 -20.15 -25.65
N GLY A 20 4.83 -19.62 -26.21
CA GLY A 20 4.62 -18.16 -26.28
C GLY A 20 4.15 -17.47 -25.00
N ALA A 21 3.45 -18.16 -24.10
CA ALA A 21 2.78 -17.51 -22.96
C ALA A 21 3.73 -17.13 -21.80
N ALA A 22 4.83 -17.89 -21.63
CA ALA A 22 5.80 -17.64 -20.57
C ALA A 22 6.69 -16.44 -20.88
N GLU A 23 7.06 -16.24 -22.14
CA GLU A 23 7.92 -15.14 -22.58
C GLU A 23 7.16 -13.80 -22.61
N GLU A 24 5.87 -13.83 -22.93
CA GLU A 24 5.00 -12.64 -22.93
C GLU A 24 4.69 -12.15 -21.51
N THR A 25 4.53 -13.06 -20.54
CA THR A 25 4.30 -12.72 -19.12
C THR A 25 5.56 -12.14 -18.47
N ALA A 26 6.75 -12.68 -18.78
CA ALA A 26 8.02 -12.15 -18.29
C ALA A 26 8.35 -10.77 -18.89
N ARG A 27 8.06 -10.55 -20.18
CA ARG A 27 8.21 -9.23 -20.82
C ARG A 27 7.23 -8.20 -20.27
N LYS A 28 5.99 -8.58 -19.95
CA LYS A 28 4.98 -7.68 -19.38
C LYS A 28 5.31 -7.27 -17.94
N GLY A 29 5.78 -8.22 -17.12
CA GLY A 29 6.30 -7.93 -15.77
C GLY A 29 7.52 -7.02 -15.79
N GLY A 30 8.49 -7.26 -16.69
CA GLY A 30 9.66 -6.38 -16.83
C GLY A 30 9.31 -4.96 -17.28
N VAL A 31 8.36 -4.81 -18.21
CA VAL A 31 7.89 -3.49 -18.67
C VAL A 31 7.12 -2.74 -17.57
N ASP A 32 6.31 -3.45 -16.77
CA ASP A 32 5.61 -2.83 -15.64
C ASP A 32 6.59 -2.41 -14.54
N ASP A 33 7.62 -3.21 -14.24
CA ASP A 33 8.64 -2.88 -13.25
C ASP A 33 9.51 -1.69 -13.70
N ASP A 34 9.94 -1.63 -14.97
CA ASP A 34 10.69 -0.50 -15.51
C ASP A 34 9.92 0.83 -15.40
N VAL A 35 8.60 0.78 -15.59
CA VAL A 35 7.73 1.95 -15.41
C VAL A 35 7.68 2.36 -13.94
N LEU A 36 7.54 1.40 -13.02
CA LEU A 36 7.49 1.67 -11.58
C LEU A 36 8.82 2.22 -11.04
N VAL A 37 9.96 1.71 -11.53
CA VAL A 37 11.28 2.27 -11.21
C VAL A 37 11.36 3.72 -11.66
N LYS A 38 10.94 4.01 -12.90
CA LYS A 38 10.91 5.39 -13.41
C LYS A 38 9.99 6.31 -12.61
N GLU A 39 8.83 5.81 -12.16
CA GLU A 39 7.95 6.56 -11.27
C GLU A 39 8.64 6.87 -9.93
N GLY A 40 9.37 5.90 -9.38
CA GLY A 40 10.19 6.05 -8.18
C GLY A 40 11.27 7.12 -8.34
N ASP A 41 12.02 7.10 -9.44
CA ASP A 41 13.08 8.08 -9.73
C ASP A 41 12.52 9.51 -9.77
N ILE A 42 11.42 9.72 -10.51
CA ILE A 42 10.79 11.05 -10.63
C ILE A 42 10.28 11.53 -9.27
N ALA A 43 9.72 10.62 -8.47
CA ALA A 43 9.23 10.92 -7.13
C ALA A 43 10.39 11.27 -6.17
N GLY A 44 11.48 10.49 -6.22
CA GLY A 44 12.71 10.72 -5.46
C GLY A 44 13.29 12.09 -5.78
N ASP A 45 13.49 12.39 -7.06
CA ASP A 45 13.96 13.70 -7.54
C ASP A 45 13.10 14.87 -7.05
N TYR A 46 11.77 14.69 -7.01
CA TYR A 46 10.85 15.71 -6.52
C TYR A 46 11.02 15.95 -5.02
N LEU A 47 11.14 14.88 -4.24
CA LEU A 47 11.26 14.93 -2.79
C LEU A 47 12.66 15.39 -2.35
N GLU A 48 13.72 14.97 -3.03
CA GLU A 48 15.09 15.43 -2.80
C GLU A 48 15.18 16.95 -2.93
N ARG A 49 14.68 17.50 -4.03
CA ARG A 49 14.63 18.97 -4.23
C ARG A 49 13.80 19.69 -3.16
N LEU A 50 12.78 19.04 -2.62
CA LEU A 50 11.98 19.60 -1.53
C LEU A 50 12.80 19.61 -0.22
N LEU A 51 13.48 18.52 0.11
CA LEU A 51 14.34 18.43 1.29
C LEU A 51 15.46 19.49 1.23
N ASP A 52 16.12 19.62 0.08
CA ASP A 52 17.13 20.65 -0.16
C ASP A 52 16.61 22.07 0.06
N LEU A 53 15.40 22.36 -0.44
CA LEU A 53 14.79 23.68 -0.29
C LEU A 53 14.43 23.99 1.17
N LEU A 54 14.11 22.96 1.95
CA LEU A 54 13.76 23.07 3.35
C LEU A 54 14.97 23.02 4.29
N ASP A 55 16.16 22.68 3.77
CA ASP A 55 17.38 22.43 4.53
C ASP A 55 17.19 21.26 5.53
N TYR A 56 16.53 20.20 5.08
CA TYR A 56 16.24 19.01 5.90
C TYR A 56 17.14 17.85 5.47
N ASP A 57 17.76 17.20 6.45
CA ASP A 57 18.43 15.93 6.24
C ASP A 57 17.40 14.81 6.01
N GLY A 58 17.75 13.83 5.18
CA GLY A 58 16.95 12.64 4.95
C GLY A 58 17.55 11.75 3.87
N ASP A 59 17.58 10.44 4.13
CA ASP A 59 17.97 9.42 3.18
C ASP A 59 16.72 8.95 2.43
N ILE A 60 16.73 9.04 1.09
CA ILE A 60 15.63 8.58 0.24
C ILE A 60 15.93 7.19 -0.30
N ASP A 61 15.05 6.25 0.01
CA ASP A 61 15.08 4.88 -0.52
C ASP A 61 13.92 4.65 -1.49
N LEU A 62 14.23 4.02 -2.62
CA LEU A 62 13.27 3.69 -3.68
C LEU A 62 13.11 2.17 -3.79
N ASP A 63 11.86 1.70 -3.79
CA ASP A 63 11.55 0.27 -3.94
C ASP A 63 10.30 0.06 -4.81
N VAL A 64 10.11 -1.17 -5.30
CA VAL A 64 8.93 -1.62 -6.03
C VAL A 64 8.29 -2.78 -5.28
N GLU A 65 7.12 -2.51 -4.69
CA GLU A 65 6.40 -3.52 -3.92
C GLU A 65 4.93 -3.61 -4.35
N ALA A 66 4.43 -4.83 -4.51
CA ALA A 66 3.02 -5.11 -4.79
C ALA A 66 2.44 -4.30 -5.98
N GLY A 67 3.24 -4.11 -7.03
CA GLY A 67 2.84 -3.41 -8.25
C GLY A 67 2.68 -1.89 -8.09
N ARG A 68 3.47 -1.27 -7.20
CA ARG A 68 3.59 0.19 -7.06
C ARG A 68 5.01 0.57 -6.64
N ALA A 69 5.42 1.79 -7.00
CA ALA A 69 6.61 2.43 -6.45
C ALA A 69 6.40 2.78 -4.97
N ILE A 70 7.43 2.58 -4.16
CA ILE A 70 7.51 2.99 -2.76
C ILE A 70 8.68 3.96 -2.65
N VAL A 71 8.44 5.09 -1.99
CA VAL A 71 9.49 6.04 -1.61
C VAL A 71 9.47 6.16 -0.09
N SER A 72 10.60 5.89 0.53
CA SER A 72 10.80 6.06 1.97
C SER A 72 11.81 7.17 2.22
N ILE A 73 11.56 7.98 3.24
CA ILE A 73 12.50 9.02 3.70
C ILE A 73 12.79 8.79 5.17
N ASP A 74 14.04 8.53 5.51
CA ASP A 74 14.48 8.20 6.88
C ASP A 74 15.73 9.00 7.28
N GLY A 75 16.22 8.83 8.52
CA GLY A 75 17.54 9.34 8.94
C GLY A 75 17.63 10.84 9.30
N GLY A 76 16.60 11.64 9.06
CA GLY A 76 16.60 13.09 9.33
C GLY A 76 15.94 13.51 10.64
N GLU A 77 16.52 14.50 11.34
CA GLU A 77 15.99 15.02 12.61
C GLU A 77 14.67 15.81 12.44
N ASP A 78 14.46 16.41 11.26
CA ASP A 78 13.32 17.30 10.98
C ASP A 78 12.16 16.63 10.24
N LEU A 79 12.27 15.33 9.94
CA LEU A 79 11.29 14.59 9.15
C LEU A 79 9.90 14.51 9.81
N GLU A 80 9.81 14.60 11.14
CA GLU A 80 8.55 14.66 11.87
C GLU A 80 7.64 15.82 11.40
N LYS A 81 8.23 16.93 10.94
CA LYS A 81 7.50 18.08 10.42
C LYS A 81 6.84 17.78 9.06
N LEU A 82 7.45 16.90 8.26
CA LEU A 82 6.93 16.43 6.98
C LEU A 82 5.85 15.36 7.15
N VAL A 83 5.81 14.68 8.30
CA VAL A 83 4.69 13.83 8.70
C VAL A 83 3.49 14.70 9.09
N GLY A 84 3.73 15.65 9.99
CA GLY A 84 2.72 16.54 10.53
C GLY A 84 1.66 15.83 11.39
N PRO A 85 0.64 16.57 11.87
CA PRO A 85 -0.33 16.03 12.82
C PRO A 85 -1.11 14.85 12.24
N ARG A 86 -0.97 13.66 12.83
CA ARG A 86 -1.62 12.42 12.36
C ARG A 86 -1.33 12.10 10.89
N GLY A 87 -0.15 12.47 10.38
CA GLY A 87 0.26 12.18 9.00
C GLY A 87 -0.41 13.04 7.92
N THR A 88 -1.10 14.13 8.28
CA THR A 88 -1.80 14.95 7.27
C THR A 88 -0.86 15.60 6.27
N VAL A 89 0.36 15.95 6.68
CA VAL A 89 1.36 16.54 5.78
C VAL A 89 1.93 15.46 4.88
N LEU A 90 2.24 14.28 5.42
CA LEU A 90 2.68 13.12 4.64
C LEU A 90 1.68 12.74 3.55
N GLU A 91 0.37 12.70 3.86
CA GLU A 91 -0.64 12.40 2.83
C GLU A 91 -0.73 13.51 1.77
N ALA A 92 -0.58 14.78 2.17
CA ALA A 92 -0.54 15.89 1.20
C ALA A 92 0.70 15.81 0.30
N LEU A 93 1.88 15.52 0.87
CA LEU A 93 3.12 15.35 0.13
C LEU A 93 3.05 14.17 -0.84
N GLN A 94 2.44 13.06 -0.42
CA GLN A 94 2.21 11.92 -1.30
C GLN A 94 1.37 12.31 -2.52
N GLU A 95 0.28 13.04 -2.32
CA GLU A 95 -0.57 13.48 -3.44
C GLU A 95 0.15 14.48 -4.36
N LEU A 96 0.92 15.42 -3.80
CA LEU A 96 1.74 16.34 -4.59
C LEU A 96 2.78 15.58 -5.43
N THR A 97 3.43 14.58 -4.83
CA THR A 97 4.43 13.75 -5.51
C THR A 97 3.79 12.92 -6.62
N ARG A 98 2.61 12.32 -6.38
CA ARG A 98 1.83 11.62 -7.41
C ARG A 98 1.47 12.53 -8.58
N LEU A 99 1.13 13.79 -8.31
CA LEU A 99 0.84 14.78 -9.36
C LEU A 99 2.09 15.16 -10.15
N ALA A 100 3.25 15.29 -9.50
CA ALA A 100 4.53 15.52 -10.16
C ALA A 100 4.89 14.35 -11.10
N VAL A 101 4.77 13.11 -10.61
CA VAL A 101 4.96 11.91 -11.43
C VAL A 101 3.97 11.87 -12.59
N GLN A 102 2.70 12.20 -12.35
CA GLN A 102 1.68 12.24 -13.41
C GLN A 102 2.01 13.28 -14.48
N GLN A 103 2.54 14.44 -14.10
CA GLN A 103 2.92 15.49 -15.04
C GLN A 103 4.01 15.02 -16.01
N GLU A 104 4.99 14.26 -15.52
CA GLU A 104 6.11 13.76 -16.32
C GLU A 104 5.78 12.49 -17.13
N THR A 105 4.98 11.59 -16.55
CA THR A 105 4.66 10.27 -17.17
C THR A 105 3.35 10.27 -17.96
N GLY A 106 2.48 11.26 -17.75
CA GLY A 106 1.12 11.31 -18.28
C GLY A 106 0.13 10.35 -17.63
N SER A 107 0.57 9.48 -16.71
CA SER A 107 -0.24 8.44 -16.07
C SER A 107 -0.38 8.67 -14.58
N ARG A 108 -1.53 8.28 -14.00
CA ARG A 108 -1.71 8.40 -12.54
C ARG A 108 -0.89 7.32 -11.84
N SER A 109 0.11 7.75 -11.08
CA SER A 109 0.92 6.84 -10.28
C SER A 109 0.15 6.31 -9.07
N ARG A 110 0.46 5.07 -8.69
CA ARG A 110 0.00 4.41 -7.45
C ARG A 110 1.06 4.45 -6.33
N LEU A 111 2.11 5.25 -6.52
CA LEU A 111 3.19 5.53 -5.57
C LEU A 111 2.70 5.58 -4.12
N MET A 112 3.44 4.97 -3.20
CA MET A 112 3.29 5.21 -1.77
C MET A 112 4.50 6.00 -1.26
N LEU A 113 4.24 6.99 -0.41
CA LEU A 113 5.26 7.68 0.38
C LEU A 113 5.16 7.22 1.84
N ASP A 114 6.31 6.92 2.45
CA ASP A 114 6.49 6.80 3.89
C ASP A 114 7.62 7.71 4.36
N ILE A 115 7.49 8.26 5.57
CA ILE A 115 8.49 9.16 6.15
C ILE A 115 8.67 8.74 7.60
N ALA A 116 9.93 8.51 8.00
CA ALA A 116 10.33 8.13 9.36
C ALA A 116 9.53 6.94 9.92
N GLY A 117 9.23 5.94 9.08
CA GLY A 117 8.45 4.77 9.46
C GLY A 117 7.00 5.03 9.93
N TRP A 118 6.46 6.24 9.72
CA TRP A 118 5.22 6.68 10.32
C TRP A 118 4.04 5.72 10.07
N ARG A 119 3.94 5.13 8.88
CA ARG A 119 2.82 4.23 8.56
C ARG A 119 2.82 2.95 9.39
N ALA A 120 3.99 2.44 9.74
CA ALA A 120 4.12 1.25 10.58
C ALA A 120 3.75 1.58 12.03
N ASP A 121 4.32 2.66 12.56
CA ASP A 121 4.07 3.12 13.93
C ASP A 121 2.60 3.46 14.14
N ARG A 122 2.01 4.22 13.20
CA ARG A 122 0.60 4.60 13.26
C ARG A 122 -0.32 3.39 13.29
N ARG A 123 0.03 2.33 12.56
CA ARG A 123 -0.74 1.09 12.55
C ARG A 123 -0.70 0.42 13.92
N GLU A 124 0.46 0.40 14.57
CA GLU A 124 0.60 -0.20 15.89
C GLU A 124 -0.14 0.60 16.96
N GLU A 125 -0.02 1.93 16.95
CA GLU A 125 -0.80 2.81 17.83
C GLU A 125 -2.31 2.54 17.74
N LEU A 126 -2.83 2.38 16.53
CA LEU A 126 -4.26 2.14 16.30
C LEU A 126 -4.71 0.75 16.76
N ARG A 127 -3.84 -0.27 16.65
CA ARG A 127 -4.12 -1.59 17.20
C ARG A 127 -4.19 -1.54 18.71
N GLU A 128 -3.23 -0.89 19.36
CA GLU A 128 -3.23 -0.73 20.81
C GLU A 128 -4.43 0.09 21.30
N LEU A 129 -4.77 1.17 20.60
CA LEU A 129 -5.96 1.96 20.88
C LEU A 129 -7.24 1.11 20.78
N GLY A 130 -7.37 0.31 19.73
CA GLY A 130 -8.52 -0.59 19.54
C GLY A 130 -8.66 -1.59 20.67
N ARG A 131 -7.56 -2.27 21.01
CA ARG A 131 -7.51 -3.29 22.08
C ARG A 131 -7.80 -2.70 23.46
N SER A 132 -7.10 -1.64 23.85
CA SER A 132 -7.29 -0.99 25.16
C SER A 132 -8.70 -0.42 25.34
N THR A 133 -9.26 0.15 24.27
CA THR A 133 -10.64 0.65 24.30
C THR A 133 -11.65 -0.49 24.39
N ALA A 134 -11.43 -1.60 23.68
CA ALA A 134 -12.26 -2.80 23.79
C ALA A 134 -12.29 -3.35 25.22
N GLU A 135 -11.13 -3.52 25.87
CA GLU A 135 -11.03 -3.98 27.26
C GLU A 135 -11.74 -3.03 28.24
N THR A 136 -11.65 -1.71 27.98
CA THR A 136 -12.36 -0.70 28.75
C THR A 136 -13.88 -0.83 28.59
N VAL A 137 -14.38 -1.11 27.38
CA VAL A 137 -15.81 -1.30 27.13
C VAL A 137 -16.31 -2.60 27.77
N VAL A 138 -15.53 -3.69 27.74
CA VAL A 138 -15.87 -4.95 28.42
C VAL A 138 -16.04 -4.73 29.92
N SER A 139 -15.11 -4.01 30.55
CA SER A 139 -15.09 -3.79 32.00
C SER A 139 -16.11 -2.76 32.48
N SER A 140 -16.34 -1.69 31.71
CA SER A 140 -17.29 -0.63 32.05
C SER A 140 -18.74 -0.98 31.67
N GLY A 141 -18.94 -1.77 30.62
CA GLY A 141 -20.26 -1.98 30.00
C GLY A 141 -20.80 -0.74 29.28
N GLU A 142 -19.99 0.30 29.08
CA GLU A 142 -20.39 1.53 28.41
C GLU A 142 -19.74 1.64 27.03
N ARG A 143 -20.52 2.06 26.02
CA ARG A 143 -19.98 2.29 24.68
C ARG A 143 -18.99 3.44 24.64
N VAL A 144 -17.93 3.30 23.85
CA VAL A 144 -16.91 4.35 23.64
C VAL A 144 -16.88 4.78 22.18
N ARG A 145 -16.80 6.09 21.96
CA ARG A 145 -16.66 6.70 20.62
C ARG A 145 -15.23 7.18 20.45
N LEU A 146 -14.56 6.69 19.42
CA LEU A 146 -13.21 7.14 19.08
C LEU A 146 -13.24 8.43 18.27
N GLN A 147 -12.05 9.03 18.12
CA GLN A 147 -11.85 10.17 17.23
C GLN A 147 -12.15 9.79 15.77
N PRO A 148 -12.59 10.74 14.93
CA PRO A 148 -12.66 10.53 13.48
C PRO A 148 -11.30 10.14 12.91
N MET A 149 -11.31 9.18 11.99
CA MET A 149 -10.10 8.61 11.39
C MET A 149 -10.42 8.09 9.98
N SER A 150 -9.39 7.93 9.15
CA SER A 150 -9.54 7.50 7.75
C SER A 150 -10.11 6.07 7.63
N PRO A 151 -10.66 5.69 6.47
CA PRO A 151 -11.16 4.32 6.25
C PRO A 151 -10.14 3.23 6.59
N PHE A 152 -8.86 3.46 6.26
CA PHE A 152 -7.77 2.54 6.58
C PHE A 152 -7.58 2.41 8.10
N GLU A 153 -7.48 3.53 8.80
CA GLU A 153 -7.32 3.55 10.26
C GLU A 153 -8.52 2.87 10.95
N ARG A 154 -9.75 3.14 10.50
CA ARG A 154 -10.95 2.48 11.04
C ARG A 154 -10.87 0.97 10.87
N LYS A 155 -10.39 0.47 9.73
CA LYS A 155 -10.22 -0.97 9.50
C LYS A 155 -9.24 -1.58 10.50
N VAL A 156 -8.07 -0.95 10.71
CA VAL A 156 -7.07 -1.43 11.68
C VAL A 156 -7.68 -1.51 13.09
N VAL A 157 -8.45 -0.50 13.50
CA VAL A 157 -9.14 -0.51 14.80
C VAL A 157 -10.22 -1.58 14.86
N HIS A 158 -11.04 -1.74 13.81
CA HIS A 158 -12.06 -2.79 13.75
C HIS A 158 -11.45 -4.18 13.90
N ASP A 159 -10.36 -4.45 13.18
CA ASP A 159 -9.64 -5.72 13.23
C ASP A 159 -9.07 -5.97 14.65
N ALA A 160 -8.54 -4.93 15.30
CA ALA A 160 -8.05 -5.02 16.68
C ALA A 160 -9.17 -5.26 17.71
N VAL A 161 -10.33 -4.61 17.54
CA VAL A 161 -11.49 -4.81 18.43
C VAL A 161 -12.10 -6.19 18.24
N ALA A 162 -12.14 -6.70 17.01
CA ALA A 162 -12.68 -8.03 16.71
C ALA A 162 -11.89 -9.18 17.36
N ALA A 163 -10.64 -8.93 17.78
CA ALA A 163 -9.82 -9.88 18.52
C ALA A 163 -10.18 -9.98 20.02
N VAL A 164 -11.07 -9.12 20.53
CA VAL A 164 -11.49 -9.08 21.93
C VAL A 164 -12.94 -9.59 22.05
N ASP A 165 -13.13 -10.63 22.87
CA ASP A 165 -14.46 -11.17 23.14
C ASP A 165 -15.33 -10.21 23.96
N GLY A 166 -16.65 -10.24 23.74
CA GLY A 166 -17.59 -9.46 24.53
C GLY A 166 -17.77 -8.01 24.07
N VAL A 167 -17.23 -7.63 22.91
CA VAL A 167 -17.44 -6.32 22.28
C VAL A 167 -17.75 -6.42 20.79
N LYS A 168 -18.32 -5.36 20.24
CA LYS A 168 -18.60 -5.18 18.81
C LYS A 168 -18.20 -3.77 18.41
N SER A 169 -17.84 -3.56 17.15
CA SER A 169 -17.49 -2.25 16.64
C SER A 169 -18.30 -1.89 15.39
N GLU A 170 -18.73 -0.63 15.29
CA GLU A 170 -19.40 -0.08 14.11
C GLU A 170 -18.80 1.27 13.72
N SER A 171 -18.76 1.57 12.43
CA SER A 171 -18.32 2.87 11.92
C SER A 171 -19.50 3.82 11.77
N GLU A 172 -19.62 4.83 12.64
CA GLU A 172 -20.68 5.85 12.63
C GLU A 172 -20.22 7.18 12.00
N GLY A 173 -21.15 7.86 11.32
CA GLY A 173 -20.95 9.18 10.71
C GLY A 173 -20.56 9.14 9.22
N GLU A 174 -20.35 10.32 8.65
CA GLU A 174 -19.94 10.52 7.25
C GLU A 174 -18.51 11.06 7.19
N ASP A 175 -17.74 10.65 6.19
CA ASP A 175 -16.38 11.16 5.98
C ASP A 175 -16.44 12.68 5.75
N PRO A 176 -15.56 13.49 6.37
CA PRO A 176 -14.35 13.12 7.14
C PRO A 176 -14.57 12.93 8.65
N LYS A 177 -15.80 13.05 9.15
CA LYS A 177 -16.14 12.95 10.59
C LYS A 177 -16.47 11.52 11.05
N ARG A 178 -16.35 10.55 10.15
CA ARG A 178 -16.66 9.15 10.39
C ARG A 178 -15.63 8.52 11.35
N ARG A 179 -16.13 7.76 12.32
CA ARG A 179 -15.36 7.21 13.45
C ARG A 179 -15.82 5.80 13.82
N VAL A 180 -14.99 5.08 14.55
CA VAL A 180 -15.35 3.78 15.13
C VAL A 180 -16.01 3.98 16.49
N VAL A 181 -17.10 3.28 16.73
CA VAL A 181 -17.81 3.18 18.01
C VAL A 181 -17.77 1.73 18.46
N ILE A 182 -17.38 1.52 19.71
CA ILE A 182 -17.25 0.18 20.29
C ILE A 182 -18.36 0.00 21.32
N PHE A 183 -19.08 -1.10 21.21
CA PHE A 183 -20.23 -1.48 22.03
C PHE A 183 -19.92 -2.75 22.82
N PRO A 184 -20.42 -2.89 24.06
CA PRO A 184 -20.47 -4.18 24.72
C PRO A 184 -21.40 -5.13 23.96
N ALA A 185 -21.04 -6.42 23.87
CA ALA A 185 -21.71 -7.40 23.02
C ALA A 185 -23.05 -7.91 23.54
#